data_AF-A0A920MEN2-F1
#
_entry.id   AF-A0A920MEN2-F1
#
_cell.length_a   1.000
_cell.length_b   1.000
_cell.length_c   1.000
_cell.angle_alpha   90.00
_cell.angle_beta   90.00
_cell.angle_gamma   90.00
#
_symmetry.space_group_name_H-M   'P 1'
#
loop_
_entity.id
_entity.type
_entity.pdbx_description
1 polymer ?
#
loop_
_entity_poly.entity_id
_entity_poly.type
_entity_poly.pdbx_seq_one_letter_code
_entity_poly.pdbx_strand_id
1 'polypeptide(L)' 'MSNALPNLEHYWMPFTGNRYFKKNPRMFKEASGMHYTTYDDKTVMDGVSGLWCCNAGTVIQK' A
#
# COMPACT_ATOMS: atom_id res chain seq x y z
N MET A 1 -13.61 -10.36 -11.11
CA MET A 1 -13.85 -10.02 -9.69
C MET A 1 -13.73 -8.51 -9.60
N SER A 2 -14.80 -7.79 -9.24
CA SER A 2 -14.74 -6.32 -9.12
C SER A 2 -13.77 -5.95 -8.02
N ASN A 3 -12.70 -5.27 -8.38
CA ASN A 3 -11.72 -4.75 -7.44
C ASN A 3 -12.37 -3.58 -6.68
N ALA A 4 -13.14 -3.87 -5.63
CA ALA A 4 -13.75 -2.88 -4.75
C ALA A 4 -12.89 -2.70 -3.49
N LEU A 5 -12.66 -1.45 -3.10
CA LEU A 5 -11.90 -1.11 -1.91
C LEU A 5 -12.66 -1.54 -0.63
N PRO A 6 -11.94 -1.98 0.43
CA PRO A 6 -12.57 -2.36 1.69
C PRO A 6 -13.21 -1.16 2.39
N ASN A 7 -14.16 -1.41 3.29
CA ASN A 7 -14.72 -0.37 4.15
C ASN A 7 -13.67 0.08 5.18
N LEU A 8 -13.28 1.36 5.13
CA LEU A 8 -12.24 1.96 5.98
C LEU A 8 -12.79 2.77 7.16
N GLU A 9 -14.11 2.83 7.38
CA GLU A 9 -14.70 3.70 8.39
C GLU A 9 -14.16 3.42 9.80
N HIS A 10 -13.94 2.15 10.14
CA HIS A 10 -13.44 1.74 11.45
C HIS A 10 -11.92 1.64 11.53
N TYR A 11 -11.21 1.85 10.43
CA TYR A 11 -9.76 1.78 10.40
C TYR A 11 -9.15 3.15 10.71
N TRP A 12 -8.29 3.20 11.72
CA TRP A 12 -7.51 4.38 12.08
C TRP A 12 -6.04 4.12 11.78
N MET A 13 -5.52 4.81 10.77
CA MET A 13 -4.12 4.70 10.37
C MET A 13 -3.20 5.54 11.27
N PRO A 14 -2.06 4.98 11.69
CA PRO A 14 -1.04 5.72 12.42
C PRO A 14 -0.40 6.78 11.50
N PHE A 15 -0.03 7.93 12.07
CA PHE A 15 0.68 9.02 11.38
C PHE A 15 0.09 9.43 10.02
N THR A 16 -1.25 9.31 9.87
CA THR A 16 -1.95 9.54 8.61
C THR A 16 -3.14 10.48 8.80
N GLY A 17 -3.36 11.38 7.84
CA GLY A 17 -4.58 12.18 7.75
C GLY A 17 -5.79 11.32 7.40
N ASN A 18 -6.36 10.62 8.39
CA ASN A 18 -7.40 9.59 8.22
C ASN A 18 -8.59 10.03 7.35
N ARG A 19 -9.11 11.25 7.54
CA ARG A 19 -10.20 11.80 6.72
C ARG A 19 -9.86 11.88 5.23
N TYR A 20 -8.65 12.31 4.90
CA TYR A 20 -8.20 12.43 3.51
C TYR A 20 -7.97 11.06 2.92
N PHE A 21 -7.31 10.17 3.66
CA PHE A 21 -7.04 8.80 3.23
C PHE A 21 -8.34 8.02 2.95
N LYS A 22 -9.33 8.08 3.85
CA LYS A 22 -10.63 7.41 3.65
C LYS A 22 -11.37 7.88 2.39
N LYS A 23 -11.18 9.14 1.98
CA LYS A 23 -11.73 9.69 0.72
C LYS A 23 -10.90 9.34 -0.52
N ASN A 24 -9.58 9.24 -0.37
CA ASN A 24 -8.63 9.00 -1.45
C ASN A 24 -7.63 7.89 -1.04
N PRO A 25 -8.09 6.64 -0.92
CA PRO A 25 -7.25 5.56 -0.41
C PRO A 25 -6.18 5.20 -1.42
N ARG A 26 -4.92 5.16 -0.96
CA ARG A 26 -3.78 4.67 -1.74
C ARG A 26 -3.42 3.28 -1.23
N MET A 27 -3.91 2.26 -1.94
CA MET A 27 -3.76 0.86 -1.56
C MET A 27 -2.76 0.15 -2.49
N PHE A 28 -1.90 -0.67 -1.89
CA PHE A 28 -1.03 -1.61 -2.60
C PHE A 28 -1.60 -3.02 -2.45
N LYS A 29 -1.49 -3.83 -3.51
CA LYS A 29 -1.95 -5.21 -3.53
C LYS A 29 -0.81 -6.22 -3.50
N GLU A 30 0.37 -5.84 -3.99
CA GLU A 30 1.55 -6.72 -4.10
C GLU A 30 2.84 -5.92 -3.86
N ALA A 31 3.89 -6.62 -3.46
CA ALA A 31 5.24 -6.08 -3.26
C ALA A 31 6.28 -7.09 -3.76
N SER A 32 7.28 -6.66 -4.52
CA SER A 32 8.35 -7.52 -5.04
C SER A 32 9.64 -6.73 -5.27
N GLY A 33 10.73 -7.21 -4.65
CA GLY A 33 12.01 -6.52 -4.66
C GLY A 33 11.86 -5.11 -4.07
N MET A 34 12.11 -4.09 -4.89
CA MET A 34 12.03 -2.67 -4.53
C MET A 34 10.79 -1.97 -5.11
N HIS A 35 9.74 -2.71 -5.47
CA HIS A 35 8.55 -2.15 -6.08
C HIS A 35 7.27 -2.64 -5.40
N TYR A 36 6.31 -1.73 -5.29
CA TYR A 36 4.93 -2.00 -4.91
C TYR A 36 4.02 -1.92 -6.14
N THR A 37 2.98 -2.75 -6.17
CA THR A 37 1.92 -2.68 -7.17
C THR A 37 0.67 -2.12 -6.50
N THR A 38 0.15 -1.02 -7.03
CA THR A 38 -1.10 -0.41 -6.55
C THR A 38 -2.31 -1.26 -6.93
N TYR A 39 -3.44 -0.96 -6.30
CA TYR A 39 -4.71 -1.60 -6.61
C TYR A 39 -5.21 -1.34 -8.04
N ASP A 40 -4.77 -0.23 -8.65
CA ASP A 40 -4.98 0.13 -10.06
C ASP A 40 -3.84 -0.30 -10.99
N ASP A 41 -3.08 -1.33 -10.61
CA ASP A 41 -2.05 -1.98 -11.44
C ASP A 41 -0.86 -1.10 -11.84
N LYS A 42 -0.60 -0.02 -11.08
CA LYS A 42 0.60 0.82 -11.27
C LYS A 42 1.74 0.31 -10.42
N THR A 43 2.93 0.29 -11.00
CA THR A 43 4.17 0.00 -10.27
C THR A 43 4.74 1.28 -9.66
N VAL A 44 5.12 1.21 -8.39
CA VAL A 44 5.69 2.32 -7.61
C VAL A 44 7.00 1.84 -6.97
N MET A 45 8.07 2.61 -7.11
CA MET A 45 9.36 2.33 -6.48
C MET A 45 9.29 2.60 -4.97
N ASP A 46 9.79 1.65 -4.18
CA ASP A 46 9.95 1.77 -2.73
C ASP A 46 11.29 2.43 -2.39
N GLY A 47 11.27 3.75 -2.18
CA GLY A 47 12.47 4.53 -1.86
C GLY A 47 12.88 4.53 -0.38
N VAL A 48 12.04 3.99 0.50
CA VAL A 48 12.26 4.02 1.97
C VAL A 48 12.35 2.63 2.58
N SER A 49 12.39 1.58 1.75
CA SER A 49 12.39 0.19 2.20
C SER A 49 11.20 -0.09 3.14
N GLY A 50 10.00 0.34 2.73
CA GLY A 50 8.74 0.31 3.45
C GLY A 50 8.65 1.35 4.57
N LEU A 51 9.21 1.01 5.73
CA LEU A 51 9.43 1.91 6.85
C LEU A 51 10.81 1.63 7.44
N TRP A 52 11.84 1.63 6.60
CA TRP A 52 13.23 1.32 6.97
C TRP A 52 13.43 -0.12 7.46
N CYS A 53 12.54 -1.04 7.05
CA CYS A 53 12.50 -2.42 7.54
C CYS A 53 12.84 -3.46 6.47
N CYS A 54 12.74 -3.10 5.19
CA CYS A 54 12.88 -4.03 4.07
C CYS A 54 14.17 -3.80 3.29
N ASN A 55 15.32 -3.79 3.96
CA ASN A 55 16.60 -3.41 3.33
C ASN A 55 17.05 -4.35 2.19
N ALA A 56 16.67 -5.62 2.24
CA ALA A 56 16.91 -6.59 1.17
C ALA A 56 15.75 -6.65 0.15
N GLY A 57 14.78 -5.75 0.28
CA GLY A 57 13.53 -5.75 -0.45
C GLY A 57 12.48 -6.70 0.09
N THR A 58 11.29 -6.59 -0.49
CA THR A 58 10.14 -7.42 -0.16
C THR A 58 10.13 -8.66 -1.05
N VAL A 59 9.81 -9.82 -0.48
CA VAL A 59 9.50 -11.02 -1.27
C VAL A 59 8.06 -10.94 -1.78
N ILE A 60 7.80 -11.57 -2.94
CA ILE A 60 6.43 -11.67 -3.49
C ILE A 60 5.54 -12.33 -2.44
N GLN A 61 4.61 -11.56 -1.85
CA GLN A 61 3.50 -12.12 -1.09
C GLN A 61 2.51 -12.70 -2.11
N LYS A 62 2.53 -14.03 -2.25
CA LYS A 62 1.52 -14.79 -2.98
C LYS A 62 0.21 -14.85 -2.20
#